data_AF-A0AB37E5A2-F1
#
_entry.id   AF-A0AB37E5A2-F1
#
_cell.length_a   1.000
_cell.length_b   1.000
_cell.length_c   1.000
_cell.angle_alpha   90.00
_cell.angle_beta   90.00
_cell.angle_gamma   90.00
#
_symmetry.space_group_name_H-M   'P 1'
#
loop_
_entity.id
_entity.type
_entity.pdbx_description
1 polymer ?
#
loop_
_entity_poly.entity_id
_entity_poly.type
_entity_poly.pdbx_seq_one_letter_code
_entity_poly.pdbx_strand_id
1 'polypeptide(L)'
;MTHDNRAELVELRAQNKFQPDLLSGYTGADLPEDVAPLNAAVNNLIDALLAQPDGPVSDGEVRGLVAKAINEVDLFATEDRERAYRYIRQVWNTLGFEGDPLIQPR
;
A
#
# COMPACT_ATOMS: atom_id res chain seq x y z
N MET A 1 6.90 -1.70 -14.91
CA MET A 1 7.29 -0.57 -14.07
C MET A 1 8.37 0.24 -14.77
N THR A 2 8.09 1.51 -14.99
CA THR A 2 9.03 2.51 -15.51
C THR A 2 9.97 2.99 -14.38
N HIS A 3 10.98 3.78 -14.73
CA HIS A 3 11.85 4.42 -13.74
C HIS A 3 11.07 5.38 -12.83
N ASP A 4 10.16 6.17 -13.40
CA ASP A 4 9.34 7.13 -12.65
C ASP A 4 8.46 6.43 -11.61
N ASN A 5 7.77 5.35 -12.00
CA ASN A 5 6.96 4.56 -11.08
C ASN A 5 7.81 4.01 -9.92
N ARG A 6 9.06 3.58 -10.18
CA ARG A 6 9.95 3.12 -9.10
C ARG A 6 10.34 4.25 -8.17
N ALA A 7 10.66 5.42 -8.69
CA ALA A 7 11.01 6.58 -7.89
C ALA A 7 9.84 6.96 -6.97
N GLU A 8 8.62 7.01 -7.50
CA GLU A 8 7.40 7.27 -6.72
C GLU A 8 7.18 6.21 -5.63
N LEU A 9 7.40 4.92 -5.93
CA LEU A 9 7.31 3.86 -4.93
C LEU A 9 8.40 3.97 -3.84
N VAL A 10 9.62 4.38 -4.18
CA VAL A 10 10.69 4.63 -3.21
C VAL A 10 10.35 5.80 -2.29
N GLU A 11 9.82 6.89 -2.84
CA GLU A 11 9.34 8.02 -2.06
C GLU A 11 8.21 7.60 -1.13
N LEU A 12 7.22 6.85 -1.66
CA LEU A 12 6.12 6.32 -0.88
C LEU A 12 6.63 5.40 0.24
N ARG A 13 7.62 4.56 -0.03
CA ARG A 13 8.25 3.65 0.94
C ARG A 13 8.88 4.39 2.11
N ALA A 14 9.43 5.58 1.89
CA ALA A 14 10.07 6.40 2.91
C ALA A 14 9.10 7.18 3.81
N GLN A 15 7.81 7.25 3.44
CA GLN A 15 6.81 7.98 4.22
C GLN A 15 6.46 7.29 5.54
N ASN A 16 6.21 8.12 6.56
CA ASN A 16 5.61 7.72 7.84
C ASN A 16 4.08 7.65 7.71
N LYS A 17 3.57 6.51 7.22
CA LYS A 17 2.21 6.39 6.68
C LYS A 17 1.09 6.51 7.71
N PHE A 18 1.38 6.08 8.93
CA PHE A 18 0.44 5.90 10.04
C PHE A 18 0.71 6.86 11.21
N GLN A 19 1.30 8.03 10.91
CA GLN A 19 1.33 9.16 11.83
C GLN A 19 0.05 9.99 11.68
N PRO A 20 -0.33 10.77 12.71
CA PRO A 20 -1.46 11.68 12.61
C PRO A 20 -1.32 12.62 11.40
N ASP A 21 -2.38 12.71 10.60
CA ASP A 21 -2.44 13.50 9.37
C ASP A 21 -3.76 14.26 9.32
N LEU A 22 -3.72 15.47 9.89
CA LEU A 22 -4.86 16.37 10.06
C LEU A 22 -5.50 16.78 8.73
N LEU A 23 -4.74 16.81 7.63
CA LEU A 23 -5.28 17.17 6.31
C LEU A 23 -6.19 16.07 5.77
N SER A 24 -5.85 14.81 6.06
CA SER A 24 -6.64 13.66 5.66
C SER A 24 -7.75 13.27 6.65
N GLY A 25 -7.76 13.90 7.82
CA GLY A 25 -8.61 13.55 8.97
C GLY A 25 -8.19 12.28 9.71
N TYR A 26 -7.02 11.71 9.40
CA TYR A 26 -6.51 10.49 10.02
C TYR A 26 -5.83 10.83 11.36
N THR A 27 -6.27 10.20 12.44
CA THR A 27 -5.82 10.54 13.79
C THR A 27 -4.52 9.85 14.20
N GLY A 28 -4.01 8.94 13.37
CA GLY A 28 -2.89 8.06 13.70
C GLY A 28 -3.38 6.63 13.94
N ALA A 29 -2.45 5.71 14.16
CA ALA A 29 -2.81 4.34 14.50
C ALA A 29 -3.64 4.28 15.79
N ASP A 30 -4.62 3.37 15.85
CA ASP A 30 -5.50 3.19 17.02
C ASP A 30 -4.69 2.90 18.28
N LEU A 31 -3.68 2.03 18.15
CA LEU A 31 -2.67 1.77 19.17
C LEU A 31 -1.27 2.18 18.69
N PRO A 32 -0.42 2.75 19.56
CA PRO A 32 0.96 3.08 19.20
C PRO A 32 1.77 1.88 18.67
N GLU A 33 1.52 0.68 19.20
CA GLU A 33 2.13 -0.57 18.75
C GLU A 33 1.73 -0.97 17.32
N ASP A 34 0.59 -0.51 16.81
CA ASP A 34 0.08 -0.86 15.48
C ASP A 34 0.79 -0.08 14.36
N VAL A 35 1.47 1.02 14.69
CA VAL A 35 2.20 1.84 13.71
C VAL A 35 3.22 0.99 12.94
N ALA A 36 4.00 0.17 13.63
CA ALA A 36 5.03 -0.65 13.01
C ALA A 36 4.46 -1.72 12.06
N PRO A 37 3.51 -2.59 12.47
CA PRO A 37 2.93 -3.59 11.57
C PRO A 37 2.11 -2.96 10.43
N LEU A 38 1.38 -1.86 10.66
CA LEU A 38 0.67 -1.15 9.60
C LEU A 38 1.62 -0.61 8.53
N ASN A 39 2.73 0.04 8.95
CA ASN A 39 3.77 0.45 8.01
C ASN A 39 4.37 -0.76 7.29
N ALA A 40 4.64 -1.86 8.01
CA ALA A 40 5.21 -3.06 7.43
C ALA A 40 4.32 -3.65 6.34
N ALA A 41 3.01 -3.72 6.54
CA ALA A 41 2.09 -4.29 5.53
C ALA A 41 2.16 -3.54 4.18
N VAL A 42 2.10 -2.22 4.21
CA VAL A 42 2.21 -1.39 2.99
C VAL A 42 3.63 -1.43 2.43
N ASN A 43 4.64 -1.38 3.29
CA ASN A 43 6.04 -1.38 2.88
C ASN A 43 6.46 -2.70 2.25
N ASN A 44 5.96 -3.83 2.74
CA ASN A 44 6.21 -5.15 2.17
C ASN A 44 5.64 -5.28 0.75
N LEU A 45 4.45 -4.71 0.51
CA LEU A 45 3.89 -4.60 -0.85
C LEU A 45 4.83 -3.81 -1.76
N ILE A 46 5.28 -2.64 -1.32
CA ILE A 46 6.18 -1.79 -2.10
C ILE A 46 7.53 -2.49 -2.34
N ASP A 47 8.12 -3.10 -1.31
CA ASP A 47 9.40 -3.79 -1.39
C ASP A 47 9.31 -4.99 -2.37
N ALA A 48 8.19 -5.72 -2.37
CA ALA A 48 7.95 -6.81 -3.32
C ALA A 48 7.86 -6.31 -4.77
N LEU A 49 7.28 -5.13 -5.01
CA LEU A 49 7.23 -4.51 -6.34
C LEU A 49 8.61 -4.00 -6.79
N LEU A 50 9.35 -3.35 -5.88
CA LEU A 50 10.68 -2.83 -6.15
C LEU A 50 11.71 -3.94 -6.40
N ALA A 51 11.50 -5.14 -5.84
CA ALA A 51 12.33 -6.31 -6.09
C ALA A 51 12.15 -6.92 -7.49
N GLN A 52 11.07 -6.59 -8.21
CA GLN A 52 10.87 -7.05 -9.58
C GLN A 52 11.86 -6.37 -10.54
N PRO A 53 12.33 -7.05 -11.60
CA PRO A 53 13.18 -6.45 -12.62
C PRO A 53 12.47 -5.33 -13.38
N ASP A 54 13.23 -4.49 -14.07
CA ASP A 54 12.67 -3.48 -14.97
C ASP A 54 11.90 -4.13 -16.11
N GLY A 55 10.79 -3.49 -16.50
CA GLY A 55 9.88 -4.03 -17.51
C GLY A 55 8.43 -4.06 -17.02
N PRO A 56 7.47 -4.38 -17.90
CA PRO A 56 6.05 -4.39 -17.56
C PRO A 56 5.76 -5.34 -16.38
N VAL A 57 4.85 -4.93 -15.51
CA VAL A 57 4.35 -5.76 -14.40
C VAL A 57 2.88 -6.05 -14.70
N SER A 58 2.43 -7.29 -14.53
CA SER A 58 1.03 -7.63 -14.79
C SER A 58 0.13 -7.27 -13.59
N ASP A 59 -1.13 -6.94 -13.87
CA ASP A 59 -2.11 -6.66 -12.83
C ASP A 59 -2.37 -7.89 -11.95
N GLY A 60 -2.38 -9.09 -12.54
CA GLY A 60 -2.55 -10.36 -11.83
C GLY A 60 -1.46 -10.63 -10.79
N GLU A 61 -0.19 -10.38 -11.12
CA GLU A 61 0.92 -10.51 -10.17
C GLU A 61 0.76 -9.53 -9.01
N VAL A 62 0.37 -8.29 -9.30
CA VAL A 62 0.21 -7.24 -8.29
C VAL A 62 -1.01 -7.50 -7.41
N ARG A 63 -2.11 -8.03 -7.95
CA ARG A 63 -3.30 -8.41 -7.18
C ARG A 63 -2.98 -9.43 -6.09
N GLY A 64 -2.08 -10.38 -6.34
CA GLY A 64 -1.63 -11.32 -5.31
C GLY A 64 -0.92 -10.62 -4.15
N LEU A 65 -0.05 -9.66 -4.45
CA LEU A 65 0.64 -8.85 -3.43
C LEU A 65 -0.32 -7.94 -2.66
N VAL A 66 -1.27 -7.33 -3.37
CA VAL A 66 -2.33 -6.51 -2.78
C VAL A 66 -3.19 -7.35 -1.83
N ALA A 67 -3.66 -8.52 -2.26
CA ALA A 67 -4.48 -9.40 -1.44
C ALA A 67 -3.76 -9.78 -0.12
N LYS A 68 -2.45 -10.04 -0.20
CA LYS A 68 -1.63 -10.27 0.99
C LYS A 68 -1.60 -9.05 1.91
N ALA A 69 -1.34 -7.86 1.37
CA ALA A 69 -1.32 -6.63 2.17
C ALA A 69 -2.67 -6.32 2.82
N ILE A 70 -3.79 -6.58 2.13
CA ILE A 70 -5.15 -6.46 2.67
C ILE A 70 -5.33 -7.40 3.86
N ASN A 71 -4.97 -8.67 3.71
CA ASN A 71 -5.09 -9.66 4.78
C ASN A 71 -4.24 -9.29 6.00
N GLU A 72 -3.05 -8.72 5.79
CA GLU A 72 -2.16 -8.27 6.88
C GLU A 72 -2.78 -7.12 7.68
N VAL A 73 -3.66 -6.31 7.07
CA VAL A 73 -4.30 -5.17 7.76
C VAL A 73 -5.73 -5.40 8.25
N ASP A 74 -6.31 -6.56 7.94
CA ASP A 74 -7.73 -6.82 8.21
C ASP A 74 -8.08 -6.93 9.71
N LEU A 75 -7.06 -7.16 10.55
CA LEU A 75 -7.21 -7.28 12.00
C LEU A 75 -7.12 -5.94 12.75
N PHE A 76 -6.73 -4.85 12.08
CA PHE A 76 -6.60 -3.53 12.72
C PHE A 76 -7.94 -2.77 12.72
N ALA A 77 -7.95 -1.66 13.47
CA ALA A 77 -9.10 -0.76 13.52
C ALA A 77 -9.53 -0.29 12.13
N THR A 78 -10.82 -0.01 11.97
CA THR A 78 -11.39 0.39 10.67
C THR A 78 -10.68 1.61 10.08
N GLU A 79 -10.34 2.62 10.89
CA GLU A 79 -9.65 3.82 10.43
C GLU A 79 -8.25 3.49 9.87
N ASP A 80 -7.52 2.61 10.54
CA ASP A 80 -6.17 2.15 10.13
C ASP A 80 -6.20 1.33 8.86
N ARG A 81 -7.16 0.42 8.76
CA ARG A 81 -7.38 -0.38 7.57
C ARG A 81 -7.72 0.51 6.37
N GLU A 82 -8.60 1.49 6.55
CA GLU A 82 -8.92 2.47 5.50
C GLU A 82 -7.71 3.34 5.12
N ARG A 83 -6.86 3.71 6.08
CA ARG A 83 -5.60 4.41 5.81
C ARG A 83 -4.66 3.54 4.97
N ALA A 84 -4.49 2.26 5.32
CA ALA A 84 -3.69 1.31 4.54
C ALA A 84 -4.25 1.14 3.11
N TYR A 85 -5.57 1.02 2.98
CA TYR A 85 -6.27 0.91 1.70
C TYR A 85 -6.02 2.11 0.78
N ARG A 86 -5.94 3.33 1.32
CA ARG A 86 -5.55 4.52 0.53
C ARG A 86 -4.16 4.36 -0.06
N TYR A 87 -3.19 3.88 0.70
CA TYR A 87 -1.84 3.64 0.20
C TYR A 87 -1.75 2.49 -0.80
N ILE A 88 -2.50 1.41 -0.58
CA ILE A 88 -2.59 0.30 -1.54
C ILE A 88 -3.14 0.79 -2.88
N ARG A 89 -4.19 1.64 -2.88
CA ARG A 89 -4.70 2.29 -4.09
C ARG A 89 -3.68 3.24 -4.73
N GLN A 90 -2.92 3.98 -3.92
CA GLN A 90 -1.85 4.83 -4.44
C GLN A 90 -0.77 4.01 -5.16
N VAL A 91 -0.34 2.88 -4.59
CA VAL A 91 0.58 1.93 -5.25
C VAL A 91 0.00 1.43 -6.57
N TRP A 92 -1.26 1.01 -6.59
CA TRP A 92 -1.95 0.54 -7.80
C TRP A 92 -1.97 1.61 -8.91
N ASN A 93 -2.33 2.84 -8.55
CA ASN A 93 -2.38 3.98 -9.47
C ASN A 93 -0.98 4.37 -9.97
N THR A 94 0.04 4.31 -9.10
CA THR A 94 1.46 4.55 -9.47
C THR A 94 1.91 3.58 -10.56
N LEU A 95 1.40 2.35 -10.55
CA LEU A 95 1.70 1.35 -11.58
C LEU A 95 0.91 1.56 -12.87
N GLY A 96 -0.01 2.53 -12.91
CA GLY A 96 -0.83 2.85 -14.07
C GLY A 96 -2.01 1.91 -14.28
N PHE A 97 -2.39 1.13 -13.26
CA PHE A 97 -3.54 0.24 -13.35
C PHE A 97 -4.86 0.97 -13.08
N GLU A 98 -5.91 0.57 -13.78
CA GLU A 98 -7.27 1.10 -13.59
C GLU A 98 -8.09 0.24 -12.60
N GLY A 99 -9.19 0.80 -12.09
CA GLY A 99 -10.11 0.12 -11.18
C GLY A 99 -9.68 0.14 -9.71
N ASP A 100 -10.50 -0.47 -8.84
CA ASP A 100 -10.17 -0.57 -7.41
C ASP A 100 -9.44 -1.91 -7.12
N PRO A 101 -8.18 -1.87 -6.68
CA PRO A 101 -7.42 -3.08 -6.34
C PRO A 101 -8.04 -3.88 -5.19
N LEU A 102 -8.91 -3.27 -4.38
CA LEU A 102 -9.58 -3.94 -3.26
C LEU A 102 -10.76 -4.81 -3.71
N ILE A 103 -11.24 -4.62 -4.95
CA ILE A 103 -12.27 -5.47 -5.54
C ILE A 103 -11.57 -6.66 -6.19
N GLN A 104 -11.60 -7.81 -5.51
CA GLN A 104 -11.08 -9.05 -6.09
C GLN A 104 -12.09 -9.61 -7.12
N PRO A 105 -11.63 -10.02 -8.32
CA PRO A 105 -12.49 -10.74 -9.25
C PRO A 105 -12.95 -12.05 -8.59
N ARG A 106 -14.25 -12.35 -8.74
CA ARG A 106 -14.88 -13.58 -8.23
C ARG A 106 -14.36 -14.82 -8.93
#